data_AF-T0L278-F1
#
_entry.id   AF-T0L278-F1
#
_cell.length_a   1.000
_cell.length_b   1.000
_cell.length_c   1.000
_cell.angle_alpha   90.00
_cell.angle_beta   90.00
_cell.angle_gamma   90.00
#
_symmetry.space_group_name_H-M   'P 1'
#
loop_
_entity.id
_entity.type
_entity.pdbx_description
1 polymer ?
#
loop_
_entity_poly.entity_id
_entity_poly.type
_entity_poly.pdbx_seq_one_letter_code
_entity_poly.pdbx_strand_id
1 'polypeptide(L)'
;MSVERNKELKVNELTFSNLLSKEEYLDLKIKEYDEYLIQYSISQLNKKKRNTDYMIGKLQMNSVYGSYYFKSNELVDLGVLNQVYNIPDSRDLCFVLASDEPLKFKLHIFIDNCTITDPWIFRLEDLLMRKNEVIDVLQVCSFKVDMLIKVINQRYLGN
;
A
#
# COMPACT_ATOMS: atom_id res chain seq x y z
N MET A 1 6.28 49.61 -36.80
CA MET A 1 6.43 48.15 -36.62
C MET A 1 6.28 47.47 -37.96
N SER A 2 7.12 46.49 -38.30
CA SER A 2 7.02 45.79 -39.60
C SER A 2 5.79 44.89 -39.65
N VAL A 3 5.20 44.75 -40.83
CA VAL A 3 4.02 43.90 -41.08
C VAL A 3 4.32 42.44 -40.75
N GLU A 4 5.56 42.00 -40.97
CA GLU A 4 6.03 40.65 -40.65
C GLU A 4 6.07 40.40 -39.15
N ARG A 5 6.57 41.36 -38.35
CA ARG A 5 6.61 41.24 -36.88
C ARG A 5 5.21 41.18 -36.27
N ASN A 6 4.23 41.87 -36.85
CA ASN A 6 2.83 41.77 -36.41
C ASN A 6 2.19 40.41 -36.76
N LYS A 7 2.60 39.77 -37.86
CA LYS A 7 2.13 38.42 -38.21
C LYS A 7 2.72 37.38 -37.26
N GLU A 8 4.02 37.47 -36.95
CA GLU A 8 4.68 36.59 -35.98
C GLU A 8 4.07 36.71 -34.58
N LEU A 9 3.79 37.93 -34.12
CA LEU A 9 3.13 38.16 -32.82
C LEU A 9 1.76 37.47 -32.73
N LYS A 10 0.93 37.59 -33.77
CA LYS A 10 -0.37 36.90 -33.82
C LYS A 10 -0.25 35.37 -33.81
N VAL A 11 0.74 34.83 -34.52
CA VAL A 11 0.98 33.38 -34.52
C VAL A 11 1.44 32.90 -33.14
N ASN A 12 2.30 33.67 -32.46
CA ASN A 12 2.74 33.36 -31.10
C ASN A 12 1.58 33.39 -30.10
N GLU A 13 0.68 34.37 -30.18
CA GLU A 13 -0.51 34.46 -29.31
C GLU A 13 -1.44 33.25 -29.51
N LEU A 14 -1.70 32.85 -30.75
CA LEU A 14 -2.49 31.67 -31.07
C LEU A 14 -1.82 30.38 -30.57
N THR A 15 -0.51 30.26 -30.75
CA THR A 15 0.25 29.08 -30.31
C THR A 15 0.27 28.98 -28.79
N PHE A 16 0.42 30.11 -28.08
CA PHE A 16 0.36 30.17 -26.62
C PHE A 16 -1.02 29.77 -26.10
N SER A 17 -2.08 30.25 -26.73
CA SER A 17 -3.47 29.89 -26.38
C SER A 17 -3.75 28.39 -26.57
N ASN A 18 -3.21 27.79 -27.65
CA ASN A 18 -3.29 26.35 -27.90
C ASN A 18 -2.47 25.52 -26.92
N LEU A 19 -1.36 26.05 -26.42
CA LEU A 19 -0.55 25.38 -25.40
C LEU A 19 -1.28 25.36 -24.06
N LEU A 20 -1.88 26.49 -23.65
CA LEU A 20 -2.68 26.58 -22.42
C LEU A 20 -3.88 25.64 -22.44
N SER A 21 -4.64 25.61 -23.55
CA SER A 21 -5.80 24.71 -23.64
C SER A 21 -5.41 23.23 -23.62
N LYS A 22 -4.22 22.89 -24.15
CA LYS A 22 -3.68 21.54 -24.07
C LYS A 22 -3.24 21.17 -22.65
N GLU A 23 -2.65 22.11 -21.91
CA GLU A 23 -2.27 21.93 -20.51
C GLU A 23 -3.51 21.70 -19.64
N GLU A 24 -4.53 22.55 -19.76
CA GLU A 24 -5.81 22.39 -19.06
C GLU A 24 -6.49 21.04 -19.38
N TYR A 25 -6.45 20.60 -20.64
CA TYR A 25 -6.97 19.30 -21.04
C TYR A 25 -6.20 18.14 -20.39
N LEU A 26 -4.88 18.23 -20.32
CA LEU A 26 -4.03 17.20 -19.70
C LEU A 26 -4.26 17.14 -18.19
N ASP A 27 -4.40 18.29 -17.52
CA ASP A 27 -4.70 18.35 -16.09
C ASP A 27 -6.06 17.73 -15.74
N LEU A 28 -7.08 18.00 -16.58
CA LEU A 28 -8.38 17.35 -16.46
C LEU A 28 -8.28 15.84 -16.63
N LYS A 29 -7.50 15.37 -17.61
CA LYS A 29 -7.29 13.93 -17.83
C LYS A 29 -6.55 13.27 -16.66
N ILE A 30 -5.55 13.92 -16.09
CA ILE A 30 -4.84 13.40 -14.91
C ILE A 30 -5.81 13.23 -13.74
N LYS A 31 -6.66 14.24 -13.46
CA LYS A 31 -7.68 14.15 -12.41
C LYS A 31 -8.66 13.00 -12.65
N GLU A 32 -9.17 12.85 -13.88
CA GLU A 32 -10.07 11.74 -14.23
C GLU A 32 -9.41 10.37 -13.99
N TYR A 33 -8.12 10.23 -14.34
CA TYR A 33 -7.36 9.01 -14.10
C TYR A 33 -7.13 8.73 -12.61
N ASP A 34 -6.79 9.75 -11.83
CA ASP A 34 -6.62 9.62 -10.38
C ASP A 34 -7.94 9.20 -9.71
N GLU A 35 -9.06 9.81 -10.09
CA GLU A 35 -10.39 9.42 -9.59
C GLU A 35 -10.75 7.98 -10.00
N TYR A 36 -10.44 7.59 -11.23
CA TYR A 36 -10.64 6.21 -11.69
C TYR A 36 -9.80 5.22 -10.88
N LEU A 37 -8.53 5.51 -10.60
CA LEU A 37 -7.67 4.64 -9.79
C LEU A 37 -8.18 4.50 -8.35
N ILE A 38 -8.71 5.58 -7.77
CA ILE A 38 -9.36 5.56 -6.45
C ILE A 38 -10.62 4.69 -6.49
N GLN A 39 -11.50 4.87 -7.48
CA GLN A 39 -12.72 4.06 -7.58
C GLN A 39 -12.41 2.59 -7.87
N TYR A 40 -11.44 2.32 -8.74
CA TYR A 40 -10.99 0.98 -9.06
C TYR A 40 -10.41 0.29 -7.82
N SER A 41 -9.54 0.95 -7.06
CA SER A 41 -9.00 0.41 -5.81
C SER A 41 -10.10 0.12 -4.78
N ILE A 42 -11.10 1.01 -4.64
CA ILE A 42 -12.28 0.76 -3.79
C ILE A 42 -13.09 -0.45 -4.28
N SER A 43 -13.26 -0.61 -5.60
CA SER A 43 -14.05 -1.70 -6.20
C SER A 43 -13.38 -3.07 -6.10
N GLN A 44 -12.04 -3.12 -6.14
CA GLN A 44 -11.25 -4.36 -6.03
C GLN A 44 -11.08 -4.81 -4.57
N LEU A 45 -11.25 -3.90 -3.61
CA LEU A 45 -11.26 -4.22 -2.19
C LEU A 45 -12.59 -4.89 -1.83
N ASN A 46 -12.64 -6.21 -2.04
CA ASN A 46 -13.72 -7.05 -1.56
C ASN A 46 -13.92 -6.81 -0.05
N LYS A 47 -15.07 -6.27 0.35
CA LYS A 47 -15.52 -6.27 1.76
C LYS A 47 -15.69 -7.72 2.23
N LYS A 48 -14.59 -8.39 2.60
CA LYS A 48 -14.64 -9.76 3.12
C LYS A 48 -15.24 -9.73 4.53
N LYS A 49 -16.33 -10.49 4.67
CA LYS A 49 -17.05 -10.73 5.92
C LYS A 49 -16.12 -11.26 7.01
N ARG A 50 -16.38 -10.80 8.24
CA ARG A 50 -15.81 -11.26 9.51
C ARG A 50 -15.77 -12.78 9.56
N ASN A 51 -14.57 -13.37 9.55
CA ASN A 51 -14.37 -14.69 10.13
C ASN A 51 -13.97 -14.49 11.59
N THR A 52 -14.96 -14.61 12.46
CA THR A 52 -14.78 -14.63 13.91
C THR A 52 -14.32 -16.01 14.34
N ASP A 53 -13.00 -16.22 14.38
CA ASP A 53 -12.42 -17.27 15.22
C ASP A 53 -12.15 -16.72 16.62
N TYR A 54 -12.70 -17.42 17.61
CA TYR A 54 -12.97 -16.99 18.99
C TYR A 54 -11.73 -16.64 19.84
N MET A 55 -10.50 -16.82 19.32
CA MET A 55 -9.25 -16.46 20.00
C MET A 55 -8.74 -15.04 19.68
N ILE A 56 -9.33 -14.36 18.70
CA ILE A 56 -8.89 -13.05 18.18
C ILE A 56 -9.51 -11.88 18.99
N GLY A 57 -10.36 -12.16 19.99
CA GLY A 57 -11.14 -11.13 20.71
C GLY A 57 -10.33 -10.05 21.46
N LYS A 58 -9.04 -10.26 21.74
CA LYS A 58 -8.18 -9.28 22.44
C LYS A 58 -7.25 -8.46 21.54
N LEU A 59 -7.01 -8.89 20.30
CA LEU A 59 -6.06 -8.24 19.37
C LEU A 59 -6.74 -7.72 18.09
N GLN A 60 -8.08 -7.67 18.06
CA GLN A 60 -8.83 -7.11 16.94
C GLN A 60 -8.59 -5.60 16.84
N MET A 61 -7.66 -5.21 15.98
CA MET A 61 -7.65 -3.86 15.44
C MET A 61 -8.76 -3.75 14.40
N ASN A 62 -9.78 -2.95 14.72
CA ASN A 62 -10.84 -2.63 13.78
C ASN A 62 -10.29 -1.68 12.72
N SER A 63 -10.03 -2.18 11.52
CA SER A 63 -9.61 -1.36 10.37
C SER A 63 -10.71 -1.36 9.30
N VAL A 64 -10.80 -0.27 8.53
CA VAL A 64 -11.88 -0.06 7.54
C VAL A 64 -11.93 -1.17 6.49
N TYR A 65 -10.78 -1.65 6.05
CA TYR A 65 -10.64 -2.71 5.04
C TYR A 65 -10.37 -4.10 5.66
N GLY A 66 -10.46 -4.22 6.98
CA GLY A 66 -10.22 -5.46 7.72
C GLY A 66 -8.78 -5.68 8.15
N SER A 67 -8.64 -6.42 9.24
CA SER A 67 -7.35 -6.85 9.78
C SER A 67 -7.16 -8.35 9.64
N TYR A 68 -5.94 -8.75 9.29
CA TYR A 68 -5.54 -10.15 9.23
C TYR A 68 -4.45 -10.41 10.26
N TYR A 69 -4.72 -11.41 11.08
CA TYR A 69 -3.79 -11.92 12.07
C TYR A 69 -2.99 -13.08 11.47
N PHE A 70 -1.69 -13.08 11.73
CA PHE A 70 -0.78 -14.14 11.34
C PHE A 70 0.11 -14.52 12.52
N LYS A 71 0.27 -15.82 12.73
CA LYS A 71 1.34 -16.32 13.62
C LYS A 71 2.67 -16.31 12.89
N SER A 72 3.76 -16.19 13.62
CA SER A 72 5.12 -16.32 13.06
C SER A 72 5.29 -17.57 12.20
N ASN A 73 4.85 -18.73 12.69
CA ASN A 73 4.92 -20.00 11.97
C ASN A 73 4.17 -19.94 10.62
N GLU A 74 2.99 -19.30 10.58
CA GLU A 74 2.22 -19.16 9.34
C GLU A 74 2.95 -18.28 8.32
N LEU A 75 3.64 -17.22 8.76
CA LEU A 75 4.44 -16.38 7.86
C LEU A 75 5.72 -17.07 7.39
N VAL A 76 6.28 -17.98 8.19
CA VAL A 76 7.39 -18.85 7.76
C VAL A 76 6.91 -19.84 6.71
N ASP A 77 5.77 -20.49 6.94
CA ASP A 77 5.17 -21.45 5.99
C ASP A 77 4.80 -20.79 4.67
N LEU A 78 4.31 -19.53 4.71
CA LEU A 78 4.06 -18.71 3.52
C LEU A 78 5.34 -18.16 2.86
N GLY A 79 6.50 -18.37 3.46
CA GLY A 79 7.79 -17.88 2.95
C GLY A 79 7.97 -16.36 3.02
N VAL A 80 7.12 -15.67 3.78
CA VAL A 80 7.17 -14.21 3.98
C VAL A 80 8.26 -13.86 4.99
N LEU A 81 8.27 -14.52 6.14
CA LEU A 81 9.25 -14.31 7.21
C LEU A 81 10.55 -15.03 6.88
N ASN A 82 11.64 -14.26 6.77
CA ASN A 82 12.97 -14.80 6.45
C ASN A 82 13.78 -15.07 7.72
N GLN A 83 13.93 -14.06 8.58
CA GLN A 83 14.64 -14.18 9.86
C GLN A 83 13.96 -13.34 10.94
N VAL A 84 14.09 -13.78 12.19
CA VAL A 84 13.69 -13.01 13.38
C VAL A 84 14.96 -12.71 14.16
N TYR A 85 15.15 -11.46 14.54
CA TYR A 85 16.30 -10.99 15.28
C TYR A 85 15.89 -10.72 16.73
N ASN A 86 16.80 -11.01 17.67
CA ASN A 86 16.69 -10.63 19.09
C ASN A 86 15.49 -11.17 19.89
N ILE A 87 14.86 -12.27 19.48
CA ILE A 87 13.77 -12.91 20.23
C ILE A 87 14.12 -14.38 20.50
N PRO A 88 14.09 -14.84 21.77
CA PRO A 88 14.55 -16.17 22.14
C PRO A 88 13.62 -17.30 21.68
N ASP A 89 12.31 -17.02 21.55
CA ASP A 89 11.34 -17.99 21.03
C ASP A 89 10.47 -17.34 19.95
N SER A 90 10.59 -17.83 18.72
CA SER A 90 9.81 -17.33 17.58
C SER A 90 8.31 -17.65 17.70
N ARG A 91 7.91 -18.54 18.62
CA ARG A 91 6.56 -19.10 18.73
C ARG A 91 5.53 -18.11 19.28
N ASP A 92 5.99 -17.09 20.01
CA ASP A 92 5.11 -16.13 20.68
C ASP A 92 4.90 -14.84 19.87
N LEU A 93 5.54 -14.76 18.69
CA LEU A 93 5.41 -13.65 17.78
C LEU A 93 4.11 -13.72 16.96
N CYS A 94 3.36 -12.63 17.05
CA CYS A 94 2.10 -12.44 16.35
C CYS A 94 2.15 -11.17 15.51
N PHE A 95 1.61 -11.23 14.31
CA PHE A 95 1.58 -10.12 13.37
C PHE A 95 0.14 -9.78 13.02
N VAL A 96 -0.21 -8.50 13.06
CA VAL A 96 -1.51 -8.01 12.61
C VAL A 96 -1.29 -7.02 11.49
N LEU A 97 -1.75 -7.40 10.31
CA LEU A 97 -1.80 -6.52 9.15
C LEU A 97 -3.18 -5.85 9.13
N ALA A 98 -3.18 -4.52 9.10
CA ALA A 98 -4.40 -3.72 9.08
C ALA A 98 -4.32 -2.66 7.97
N SER A 99 -5.48 -2.27 7.45
CA SER A 99 -5.59 -1.20 6.46
C SER A 99 -6.83 -0.34 6.72
N ASP A 100 -6.58 0.96 6.88
CA ASP A 100 -7.60 2.01 7.07
C ASP A 100 -7.78 2.88 5.82
N GLU A 101 -6.74 2.95 4.97
CA GLU A 101 -6.68 3.75 3.76
C GLU A 101 -6.37 2.84 2.56
N PRO A 102 -6.89 3.14 1.35
CA PRO A 102 -6.59 2.36 0.15
C PRO A 102 -5.08 2.25 -0.09
N LEU A 103 -4.62 1.02 -0.37
CA LEU A 103 -3.21 0.71 -0.71
C LEU A 103 -2.18 1.08 0.37
N LYS A 104 -2.62 1.46 1.57
CA LYS A 104 -1.76 1.77 2.72
C LYS A 104 -2.03 0.78 3.83
N PHE A 105 -0.96 0.20 4.35
CA PHE A 105 -1.00 -0.89 5.30
C PHE A 105 -0.20 -0.55 6.55
N LYS A 106 -0.66 -1.08 7.67
CA LYS A 106 -0.02 -0.99 8.98
C LYS A 106 0.24 -2.40 9.47
N LEU A 107 1.49 -2.72 9.75
CA LEU A 107 1.89 -3.99 10.34
C LEU A 107 2.22 -3.77 11.82
N HIS A 108 1.43 -4.40 12.68
CA HIS A 108 1.66 -4.44 14.12
C HIS A 108 2.32 -5.75 14.50
N ILE A 109 3.35 -5.67 15.36
CA ILE A 109 4.07 -6.83 15.86
C ILE A 109 3.82 -6.95 17.36
N PHE A 110 3.41 -8.13 17.79
CA PHE A 110 3.10 -8.45 19.19
C PHE A 110 3.93 -9.65 19.66
N ILE A 111 4.36 -9.62 20.93
CA ILE A 111 4.83 -10.77 21.70
C ILE A 111 3.94 -10.90 22.93
N ASP A 112 3.40 -12.08 23.20
CA ASP A 112 2.54 -12.33 24.38
C ASP A 112 1.40 -11.31 24.58
N ASN A 113 0.83 -10.82 23.47
CA ASN A 113 -0.19 -9.76 23.41
C ASN A 113 0.28 -8.34 23.77
N CYS A 114 1.58 -8.11 23.93
CA CYS A 114 2.17 -6.78 24.08
C CYS A 114 2.75 -6.28 22.75
N THR A 115 2.46 -5.02 22.38
CA THR A 115 3.10 -4.37 21.23
C THR A 115 4.56 -4.10 21.56
N ILE A 116 5.47 -4.59 20.71
CA ILE A 116 6.92 -4.37 20.90
C ILE A 116 7.30 -2.96 20.45
N THR A 117 6.73 -2.52 19.32
CA THR A 117 7.14 -1.32 18.60
C THR A 117 5.94 -0.61 17.98
N ASP A 118 6.17 0.63 17.56
CA ASP A 118 5.23 1.35 16.69
C ASP A 118 4.94 0.54 15.42
N PRO A 119 3.72 0.64 14.87
CA PRO A 119 3.37 -0.08 13.65
C PRO A 119 4.22 0.36 12.48
N TRP A 120 4.69 -0.62 11.70
CA TRP A 120 5.35 -0.33 10.44
C TRP A 120 4.30 0.03 9.38
N ILE A 121 4.31 1.28 8.93
CA ILE A 121 3.37 1.81 7.95
C ILE A 121 4.05 1.84 6.58
N PHE A 122 3.40 1.29 5.56
CA PHE A 122 3.92 1.26 4.20
C PHE A 122 2.80 1.37 3.16
N ARG A 123 3.14 1.86 1.97
CA ARG A 123 2.24 1.82 0.79
C ARG A 123 2.60 0.64 -0.10
N LEU A 124 1.60 0.11 -0.81
CA LEU A 124 1.82 -0.99 -1.76
C LEU A 124 2.81 -0.60 -2.87
N GLU A 125 2.77 0.65 -3.32
CA GLU A 125 3.68 1.21 -4.32
C GLU A 125 5.15 1.10 -3.88
N ASP A 126 5.44 1.42 -2.62
CA ASP A 126 6.79 1.36 -2.05
C ASP A 126 7.31 -0.09 -2.05
N LEU A 127 6.44 -1.06 -1.74
CA LEU A 127 6.77 -2.48 -1.80
C LEU A 127 7.00 -2.96 -3.24
N LEU A 128 6.18 -2.50 -4.19
CA LEU A 128 6.33 -2.88 -5.60
C LEU A 128 7.66 -2.41 -6.19
N MET A 129 8.15 -1.23 -5.80
CA MET A 129 9.47 -0.74 -6.21
C MET A 129 10.62 -1.62 -5.67
N ARG A 130 10.41 -2.30 -4.54
CA ARG A 130 11.41 -3.13 -3.84
C ARG A 130 11.11 -4.62 -3.89
N LYS A 131 10.37 -5.07 -4.91
CA LYS A 131 9.79 -6.43 -4.99
C LYS A 131 10.76 -7.57 -4.71
N ASN A 132 12.01 -7.45 -5.15
CA ASN A 132 13.03 -8.51 -5.02
C ASN A 132 13.91 -8.36 -3.78
N GLU A 133 13.66 -7.38 -2.93
CA GLU A 133 14.46 -7.11 -1.74
C GLU A 133 13.92 -7.84 -0.52
N VAL A 134 14.79 -7.94 0.49
CA VAL A 134 14.41 -8.33 1.85
C VAL A 134 14.41 -7.06 2.69
N ILE A 135 13.28 -6.77 3.34
CA ILE A 135 13.15 -5.58 4.19
C ILE A 135 13.25 -6.00 5.64
N ASP A 136 14.16 -5.36 6.37
CA ASP A 136 14.21 -5.43 7.82
C ASP A 136 13.15 -4.51 8.43
N VAL A 137 12.25 -5.09 9.20
CA VAL A 137 11.19 -4.38 9.92
C VAL A 137 11.62 -4.18 11.36
N LEU A 138 11.90 -2.91 11.68
CA LEU A 138 12.13 -2.41 13.04
C LEU A 138 13.22 -3.16 13.81
N GLN A 139 14.19 -3.77 13.10
CA GLN A 139 15.24 -4.62 13.68
C GLN A 139 14.72 -5.84 14.45
N VAL A 140 13.45 -6.21 14.26
CA VAL A 140 12.80 -7.36 14.90
C VAL A 140 12.76 -8.55 13.94
N CYS A 141 12.46 -8.31 12.67
CA CYS A 141 12.33 -9.38 11.69
C CYS A 141 12.65 -8.90 10.28
N SER A 142 12.93 -9.84 9.38
CA SER A 142 13.14 -9.59 7.96
C SER A 142 12.07 -10.29 7.11
N PHE A 143 11.52 -9.56 6.14
CA PHE A 143 10.49 -10.06 5.24
C PHE A 143 10.95 -10.06 3.79
N LYS A 144 10.57 -11.09 3.04
CA LYS A 144 10.68 -11.12 1.58
C LYS A 144 9.53 -10.34 0.96
N VAL A 145 9.85 -9.27 0.25
CA VAL A 145 8.83 -8.33 -0.27
C VAL A 145 7.90 -8.99 -1.29
N ASP A 146 8.41 -9.81 -2.22
CA ASP A 146 7.58 -10.52 -3.20
C ASP A 146 6.50 -11.39 -2.55
N MET A 147 6.86 -12.09 -1.47
CA MET A 147 5.91 -12.96 -0.76
C MET A 147 4.92 -12.14 0.07
N LEU A 148 5.36 -11.04 0.68
CA LEU A 148 4.47 -10.12 1.39
C LEU A 148 3.41 -9.52 0.44
N ILE A 149 3.83 -9.11 -0.76
CA ILE A 149 2.91 -8.61 -1.80
C ILE A 149 1.88 -9.69 -2.19
N LYS A 150 2.30 -10.96 -2.34
CA LYS A 150 1.36 -12.07 -2.62
C LYS A 150 0.33 -12.24 -1.51
N VAL A 151 0.73 -12.17 -0.24
CA VAL A 151 -0.21 -12.27 0.89
C VAL A 151 -1.20 -11.10 0.89
N ILE A 152 -0.73 -9.88 0.64
CA ILE A 152 -1.60 -8.70 0.52
C ILE A 152 -2.60 -8.89 -0.63
N ASN A 153 -2.13 -9.33 -1.79
CA ASN A 153 -2.98 -9.55 -2.96
C ASN A 153 -4.07 -10.60 -2.69
N GLN A 154 -3.71 -11.73 -2.09
CA GLN A 154 -4.66 -12.81 -1.76
C GLN A 154 -5.70 -12.40 -0.70
N ARG A 155 -5.27 -11.62 0.30
CA ARG A 155 -6.12 -11.28 1.44
C ARG A 155 -6.98 -10.04 1.19
N TYR A 156 -6.43 -9.00 0.57
CA TYR A 156 -7.11 -7.71 0.39
C TYR A 156 -7.63 -7.49 -1.03
N LEU A 157 -6.90 -7.91 -2.07
CA LEU A 157 -7.23 -7.57 -3.46
C LEU A 157 -7.92 -8.70 -4.23
N GLY A 158 -8.03 -9.90 -3.65
CA GLY A 158 -8.88 -10.97 -4.17
C GLY A 158 -8.35 -11.74 -5.39
N ASN A 159 -7.04 -11.67 -5.66
CA ASN A 159 -6.37 -12.46 -6.70
C ASN A 159 -5.68 -13.72 -6.15
#